data_AF-A0A2N5XIH7-F1
#
_entry.id   AF-A0A2N5XIH7-F1
#
_cell.length_a   1.000
_cell.length_b   1.000
_cell.length_c   1.000
_cell.angle_alpha   90.00
_cell.angle_beta   90.00
_cell.angle_gamma   90.00
#
_symmetry.space_group_name_H-M   'P 1'
#
loop_
_entity.id
_entity.type
_entity.pdbx_description
1 polymer ?
#
loop_
_entity_poly.entity_id
_entity_poly.type
_entity_poly.pdbx_seq_one_letter_code
_entity_poly.pdbx_strand_id
1 'polypeptide(L)'
;MPQPLAPSAQVTAAEISRIAGVTRATVSNWRRRHDDFPAPSGGTDSSPLYDLEEVRAWLASRGQHTAATPSGELRTTLRLREPAGVGTSDLLLLVLAAARRPAEGLTDLLALPDADLVKRANDAAAEASDVVPDTEPVRFTAADTAVLRALLLCVRDEGAQTALGVLAERELEDSAASGAYRTPAPLADLLARLVPGPPARVL
;
A
#
# COMPACT_ATOMS: atom_id res chain seq x y z
N MET A 1 21.47 -30.60 28.64
CA MET A 1 21.94 -29.20 28.74
C MET A 1 21.15 -28.40 27.73
N PRO A 2 20.22 -27.50 28.11
CA PRO A 2 19.54 -26.67 27.13
C PRO A 2 20.53 -25.62 26.58
N GLN A 3 20.41 -25.41 25.27
CA GLN A 3 21.24 -24.58 24.40
C GLN A 3 21.17 -23.09 24.81
N PRO A 4 22.27 -22.31 24.76
CA PRO A 4 22.23 -20.90 25.11
C PRO A 4 21.39 -20.12 24.09
N LEU A 5 20.39 -19.36 24.57
CA LEU A 5 19.66 -18.38 23.76
C LEU A 5 20.66 -17.41 23.14
N ALA A 6 20.60 -17.24 21.82
CA ALA A 6 21.40 -16.27 21.08
C ALA A 6 21.21 -14.85 21.68
N PRO A 7 22.22 -13.97 21.61
CA PRO A 7 22.07 -12.60 22.09
C PRO A 7 20.93 -11.92 21.34
N SER A 8 19.90 -11.50 22.07
CA SER A 8 18.82 -10.71 21.48
C SER A 8 19.41 -9.40 20.95
N ALA A 9 19.11 -9.09 19.70
CA ALA A 9 19.59 -7.87 19.08
C ALA A 9 19.00 -6.67 19.84
N GLN A 10 19.85 -5.77 20.32
CA GLN A 10 19.42 -4.57 21.02
C GLN A 10 19.27 -3.42 20.03
N VAL A 11 18.20 -2.62 20.17
CA VAL A 11 17.92 -1.47 19.30
C VAL A 11 17.65 -0.21 20.10
N THR A 12 18.08 0.92 19.55
CA THR A 12 17.82 2.27 20.08
C THR A 12 16.44 2.77 19.67
N ALA A 13 15.89 3.77 20.37
CA ALA A 13 14.65 4.44 19.96
C ALA A 13 14.68 4.99 18.52
N ALA A 14 15.86 5.38 18.04
CA ALA A 14 16.08 5.84 16.67
C ALA A 14 15.97 4.70 15.64
N GLU A 15 16.42 3.50 16.00
CA GLU A 15 16.27 2.30 15.18
C GLU A 15 14.82 1.81 15.23
N ILE A 16 14.17 1.85 16.39
CA ILE A 16 12.74 1.55 16.55
C ILE A 16 11.90 2.44 15.63
N SER A 17 12.20 3.74 15.53
CA SER A 17 11.46 4.64 14.64
C SER A 17 11.61 4.25 13.17
N ARG A 18 12.82 3.83 12.76
CA ARG A 18 13.09 3.33 11.40
C ARG A 18 12.39 2.00 11.12
N ILE A 19 12.45 1.10 12.09
CA ILE A 19 11.77 -0.20 12.12
C ILE A 19 10.27 -0.01 11.95
N ALA A 20 9.64 0.88 12.72
CA ALA A 20 8.19 1.05 12.69
C ALA A 20 7.68 2.02 11.60
N GLY A 21 8.58 2.62 10.80
CA GLY A 21 8.21 3.59 9.77
C GLY A 21 7.61 4.90 10.32
N VAL A 22 7.97 5.29 11.54
CA VAL A 22 7.43 6.48 12.23
C VAL A 22 8.53 7.46 12.62
N THR A 23 8.13 8.64 13.12
CA THR A 23 9.08 9.61 13.67
C THR A 23 9.60 9.19 15.06
N ARG A 24 10.78 9.67 15.45
CA ARG A 24 11.30 9.49 16.82
C ARG A 24 10.37 10.08 17.89
N ALA A 25 9.63 11.14 17.57
CA ALA A 25 8.65 11.75 18.47
C ALA A 25 7.48 10.80 18.76
N THR A 26 7.06 10.01 17.77
CA THR A 26 6.04 8.97 17.92
C THR A 26 6.48 7.89 18.91
N VAL A 27 7.72 7.41 18.79
CA VAL A 27 8.31 6.43 19.72
C VAL A 27 8.40 6.98 21.15
N SER A 28 8.82 8.25 21.30
CA SER A 28 8.82 8.93 22.60
C SER A 28 7.42 9.02 23.22
N ASN A 29 6.40 9.26 22.39
CA ASN A 29 5.02 9.29 22.85
C ASN A 29 4.50 7.91 23.27
N TRP A 30 4.88 6.84 22.56
CA TRP A 30 4.52 5.47 22.94
C TRP A 30 5.04 5.11 24.31
N ARG A 31 6.34 5.35 24.56
CA ARG A 31 6.97 5.11 25.87
C ARG A 31 6.24 5.80 27.03
N ARG A 32 5.59 6.94 26.79
CA ARG A 32 4.87 7.71 27.80
C ARG A 32 3.41 7.30 27.97
N ARG A 33 2.73 6.87 26.90
CA ARG A 33 1.28 6.63 26.87
C ARG A 33 0.89 5.15 26.89
N HIS A 34 1.87 4.26 26.75
CA HIS A 34 1.65 2.83 26.67
C HIS A 34 2.54 2.15 27.70
N ASP A 35 1.93 1.78 28.82
CA ASP A 35 2.62 1.15 29.96
C ASP A 35 3.09 -0.27 29.63
N ASP A 36 2.54 -0.86 28.58
CA ASP A 36 2.94 -2.13 27.96
C ASP A 36 4.06 -1.98 26.92
N PHE A 37 4.54 -0.76 26.65
CA PHE A 37 5.69 -0.56 25.77
C PHE A 37 6.95 -1.23 26.37
N PRO A 38 7.78 -1.91 25.57
CA PRO A 38 8.94 -2.66 26.08
C PRO A 38 9.84 -1.81 26.96
N ALA A 39 10.23 -2.38 28.10
CA ALA A 39 11.19 -1.76 29.00
C ALA A 39 12.59 -1.77 28.36
N PRO A 40 13.42 -0.75 28.64
CA PRO A 40 14.79 -0.76 28.16
C PRO A 40 15.57 -1.93 28.78
N SER A 41 16.16 -2.77 27.93
CA SER A 41 17.04 -3.88 28.32
C SER A 41 18.47 -3.43 28.65
N GLY A 42 18.80 -2.15 28.41
CA GLY A 42 20.10 -1.55 28.72
C GLY A 42 20.27 -0.14 28.17
N GLY A 43 21.52 0.32 28.05
CA GLY A 43 21.87 1.65 27.50
C GLY A 43 22.03 2.74 28.55
N THR A 44 22.03 4.00 28.11
CA THR A 44 22.12 5.19 28.97
C THR A 44 20.78 5.91 29.04
N ASP A 45 20.57 6.78 30.03
CA ASP A 45 19.36 7.62 30.13
C ASP A 45 19.08 8.42 28.85
N SER A 46 20.15 8.81 28.14
CA SER A 46 20.09 9.54 26.88
C SER A 46 19.87 8.65 25.64
N SER A 47 20.21 7.36 25.71
CA SER A 47 20.07 6.40 24.61
C SER A 47 19.74 5.01 25.15
N PRO A 48 18.49 4.80 25.60
CA PRO A 48 18.03 3.50 26.06
C PRO A 48 18.06 2.48 24.91
N LEU A 49 18.47 1.27 25.24
CA LEU A 49 18.46 0.09 24.38
C LEU A 49 17.29 -0.79 24.75
N TYR A 50 16.62 -1.32 23.75
CA TYR A 50 15.45 -2.18 23.88
C TYR A 50 15.71 -3.52 23.21
N ASP A 51 15.06 -4.56 23.71
CA ASP A 51 15.07 -5.86 23.08
C ASP A 51 14.28 -5.81 21.76
N LEU A 52 14.91 -6.20 20.65
CA LEU A 52 14.29 -6.17 19.34
C LEU A 52 13.08 -7.11 19.25
N GLU A 53 13.11 -8.27 19.88
CA GLU A 53 12.00 -9.23 19.83
C GLU A 53 10.78 -8.69 20.59
N GLU A 54 10.99 -8.12 21.78
CA GLU A 54 9.91 -7.49 22.54
C GLU A 54 9.29 -6.30 21.79
N VAL A 55 10.13 -5.45 21.17
CA VAL A 55 9.65 -4.34 20.33
C VAL A 55 8.85 -4.85 19.15
N ARG A 56 9.32 -5.88 18.45
CA ARG A 56 8.59 -6.47 17.32
C ARG A 56 7.27 -7.09 17.75
N ALA A 57 7.24 -7.80 18.87
CA ALA A 57 6.03 -8.40 19.42
C ALA A 57 5.00 -7.32 19.82
N TRP A 58 5.44 -6.27 20.50
CA TRP A 58 4.58 -5.14 20.87
C TRP A 58 4.00 -4.43 19.64
N LEU A 59 4.87 -4.14 18.67
CA LEU A 59 4.50 -3.54 17.38
C LEU A 59 3.47 -4.40 16.62
N ALA A 60 3.71 -5.71 16.52
CA ALA A 60 2.78 -6.65 15.89
C ALA A 60 1.43 -6.75 16.62
N SER A 61 1.43 -6.76 17.95
CA SER A 61 0.20 -6.82 18.76
C SER A 61 -0.75 -5.64 18.54
N ARG A 62 -0.20 -4.53 18.05
CA ARG A 62 -0.92 -3.27 17.78
C ARG A 62 -1.16 -3.02 16.28
N GLY A 63 -0.85 -4.00 15.43
CA GLY A 63 -0.94 -3.90 13.97
C GLY A 63 0.10 -2.98 13.34
N GLN A 64 1.13 -2.57 14.10
CA GLN A 64 2.21 -1.71 13.62
C GLN A 64 3.38 -2.58 13.14
N HIS A 65 3.25 -3.26 12.00
CA HIS A 65 4.31 -4.16 11.55
C HIS A 65 5.60 -3.41 11.19
N THR A 66 6.72 -3.97 11.65
CA THR A 66 8.09 -3.50 11.40
C THR A 66 8.48 -3.67 9.93
N ALA A 67 9.24 -2.71 9.38
CA ALA A 67 9.56 -2.49 7.97
C ALA A 67 8.32 -2.07 7.18
N ALA A 68 8.49 -1.24 6.14
CA ALA A 68 7.39 -0.69 5.34
C ALA A 68 6.32 -1.78 5.13
N THR A 69 5.13 -1.58 5.70
CA THR A 69 4.04 -2.53 5.54
C THR A 69 3.83 -2.75 4.03
N PRO A 70 3.45 -3.94 3.55
CA PRO A 70 3.10 -4.15 2.14
C PRO A 70 2.22 -3.02 1.55
N SER A 71 1.27 -2.48 2.32
CA SER A 71 0.48 -1.30 1.92
C SER A 71 1.28 0.02 1.89
N GLY A 72 2.25 0.21 2.78
CA GLY A 72 3.18 1.35 2.76
C GLY A 72 4.19 1.29 1.60
N GLU A 73 4.67 0.10 1.25
CA GLU A 73 5.51 -0.12 0.06
C GLU A 73 4.72 0.12 -1.22
N LEU A 74 3.46 -0.34 -1.28
CA LEU A 74 2.54 -0.05 -2.38
C LEU A 74 2.31 1.47 -2.54
N ARG A 75 2.04 2.20 -1.44
CA ARG A 75 1.94 3.67 -1.48
C ARG A 75 3.21 4.32 -2.02
N THR A 76 4.37 3.84 -1.58
CA THR A 76 5.67 4.40 -1.99
C THR A 76 5.95 4.17 -3.47
N THR A 77 5.72 2.94 -3.96
CA THR A 77 5.91 2.60 -5.38
C THR A 77 4.93 3.35 -6.29
N LEU A 78 3.68 3.54 -5.87
CA LEU A 78 2.70 4.37 -6.60
C LEU A 78 3.13 5.84 -6.70
N ARG A 79 3.72 6.40 -5.64
CA ARG A 79 4.21 7.80 -5.65
C ARG A 79 5.44 8.01 -6.53
N LEU A 80 6.28 7.00 -6.66
CA LEU A 80 7.50 7.04 -7.49
C LEU A 80 7.23 6.67 -8.95
N ARG A 81 6.01 6.22 -9.28
CA ARG A 81 5.61 5.85 -10.61
C ARG A 81 5.36 7.09 -11.46
N GLU A 82 6.14 7.25 -12.51
CA GLU A 82 5.85 8.22 -13.57
C GLU A 82 4.51 7.83 -14.25
N PRO A 83 3.60 8.78 -14.53
CA PRO A 83 2.35 8.49 -15.25
C PRO A 83 2.64 8.13 -16.71
N ALA A 84 3.10 6.91 -16.97
CA ALA A 84 3.43 6.39 -18.29
C ALA A 84 2.20 5.80 -19.03
N GLY A 85 1.04 6.43 -18.89
CA GLY A 85 -0.19 6.08 -19.62
C GLY A 85 -1.08 5.00 -19.01
N VAL A 86 -0.66 4.32 -17.95
CA VAL A 86 -1.46 3.31 -17.24
C VAL A 86 -2.01 3.93 -15.95
N GLY A 87 -3.34 4.05 -15.86
CA GLY A 87 -4.02 4.68 -14.72
C GLY A 87 -4.09 3.76 -13.49
N THR A 88 -4.46 4.32 -12.33
CA THR A 88 -4.65 3.51 -11.11
C THR A 88 -5.84 2.54 -11.27
N SER A 89 -6.79 2.87 -12.15
CA SER A 89 -7.88 1.99 -12.61
C SER A 89 -7.39 0.66 -13.17
N ASP A 90 -6.23 0.66 -13.84
CA ASP A 90 -5.67 -0.53 -14.46
C ASP A 90 -5.16 -1.53 -13.42
N LEU A 91 -4.65 -1.01 -12.30
CA LEU A 91 -4.23 -1.79 -11.15
C LEU A 91 -5.43 -2.42 -10.43
N LEU A 92 -6.65 -1.87 -10.55
CA LEU A 92 -7.86 -2.45 -9.97
C LEU A 92 -8.17 -3.83 -10.57
N LEU A 93 -7.98 -4.00 -11.89
CA LEU A 93 -8.17 -5.30 -12.55
C LEU A 93 -7.20 -6.35 -11.99
N LEU A 94 -5.97 -5.94 -11.69
CA LEU A 94 -4.99 -6.83 -11.08
C LEU A 94 -5.36 -7.17 -9.63
N VAL A 95 -5.88 -6.23 -8.84
CA VAL A 95 -6.37 -6.53 -7.48
C VAL A 95 -7.52 -7.53 -7.54
N LEU A 96 -8.47 -7.35 -8.46
CA LEU A 96 -9.58 -8.30 -8.67
C LEU A 96 -9.06 -9.68 -9.07
N ALA A 97 -8.11 -9.76 -10.00
CA ALA A 97 -7.52 -11.03 -10.40
C ALA A 97 -6.74 -11.72 -9.28
N ALA A 98 -6.00 -10.96 -8.47
CA ALA A 98 -5.24 -11.45 -7.33
C ALA A 98 -6.15 -11.92 -6.19
N ALA A 99 -7.26 -11.24 -5.93
CA ALA A 99 -8.24 -11.59 -4.90
C ALA A 99 -8.91 -12.97 -5.12
N ARG A 100 -8.96 -13.45 -6.38
CA ARG A 100 -9.50 -14.77 -6.73
C ARG A 100 -8.50 -15.92 -6.57
N ARG A 101 -7.24 -15.62 -6.20
CA ARG A 101 -6.18 -16.63 -6.08
C ARG A 101 -5.93 -17.02 -4.62
N PRO A 102 -5.55 -18.29 -4.35
CA PRO A 102 -5.02 -18.67 -3.06
C PRO A 102 -3.66 -18.01 -2.81
N ALA A 103 -3.27 -17.87 -1.54
CA ALA A 103 -2.00 -17.25 -1.13
C ALA A 103 -0.76 -17.94 -1.74
N GLU A 104 -0.82 -19.26 -1.92
CA GLU A 104 0.21 -20.06 -2.63
C GLU A 104 0.37 -19.57 -4.07
N GLY A 105 -0.75 -19.40 -4.78
CA GLY A 105 -0.73 -18.90 -6.16
C GLY A 105 -0.23 -17.45 -6.29
N LEU A 106 -0.33 -16.62 -5.23
CA LEU A 106 0.29 -15.30 -5.19
C LEU A 106 1.80 -15.38 -4.91
N THR A 107 2.22 -16.33 -4.09
CA THR A 107 3.64 -16.58 -3.79
C THR A 107 4.38 -17.03 -5.04
N ASP A 108 3.78 -17.91 -5.83
CA ASP A 108 4.33 -18.36 -7.12
C ASP A 108 4.50 -17.19 -8.10
N LEU A 109 3.51 -16.29 -8.18
CA LEU A 109 3.61 -15.09 -9.02
C LEU A 109 4.75 -14.16 -8.58
N LEU A 110 4.93 -13.98 -7.27
CA LEU A 110 6.00 -13.16 -6.72
C LEU A 110 7.39 -13.78 -6.93
N ALA A 111 7.49 -15.10 -7.11
CA ALA A 111 8.75 -15.77 -7.42
C ALA A 111 9.15 -15.67 -8.90
N LEU A 112 8.24 -15.24 -9.79
CA LEU A 112 8.54 -15.12 -11.21
C LEU A 112 9.59 -14.04 -11.49
N PRO A 113 10.41 -14.22 -12.55
CA PRO A 113 11.19 -13.13 -13.14
C PRO A 113 10.30 -11.96 -13.58
N ASP A 114 10.85 -10.75 -13.59
CA ASP A 114 10.08 -9.54 -13.88
C ASP A 114 9.36 -9.56 -15.23
N ALA A 115 10.01 -10.08 -16.28
CA ALA A 115 9.39 -10.21 -17.60
C ALA A 115 8.16 -11.14 -17.60
N ASP A 116 8.24 -12.24 -16.86
CA ASP A 116 7.16 -13.21 -16.74
C ASP A 116 6.04 -12.69 -15.84
N LEU A 117 6.39 -11.93 -14.80
CA LEU A 117 5.43 -11.26 -13.93
C LEU A 117 4.60 -10.24 -14.72
N VAL A 118 5.24 -9.40 -15.53
CA VAL A 118 4.56 -8.40 -16.38
C VAL A 118 3.65 -9.10 -17.39
N LYS A 119 4.13 -10.17 -18.04
CA LYS A 119 3.30 -10.97 -18.96
C LYS A 119 2.07 -11.52 -18.23
N ARG A 120 2.26 -12.12 -17.06
CA ARG A 120 1.17 -12.75 -16.31
C ARG A 120 0.17 -11.73 -15.76
N ALA A 121 0.63 -10.53 -15.39
CA ALA A 121 -0.22 -9.43 -14.98
C ALA A 121 -1.10 -8.94 -16.14
N ASN A 122 -0.55 -8.82 -17.36
CA ASN A 122 -1.32 -8.47 -18.55
C ASN A 122 -2.36 -9.55 -18.89
N ASP A 123 -1.99 -10.83 -18.84
CA ASP A 123 -2.94 -11.94 -19.07
C ASP A 123 -4.09 -11.90 -18.04
N ALA A 124 -3.77 -11.66 -16.77
CA ALA A 124 -4.76 -11.58 -15.69
C ALA A 124 -5.68 -10.36 -15.83
N ALA A 125 -5.15 -9.21 -16.27
CA ALA A 125 -5.94 -8.02 -16.53
C ALA A 125 -6.88 -8.21 -17.74
N ALA A 126 -6.41 -8.88 -18.80
CA ALA A 126 -7.25 -9.24 -19.95
C ALA A 126 -8.41 -10.17 -19.55
N GLU A 127 -8.13 -11.22 -18.77
CA GLU A 127 -9.16 -12.12 -18.23
C GLU A 127 -10.19 -11.39 -17.34
N ALA A 128 -9.75 -10.35 -16.60
CA ALA A 128 -10.62 -9.56 -15.74
C ALA A 128 -11.45 -8.53 -16.53
N SER A 129 -10.89 -7.99 -17.61
CA SER A 129 -11.56 -7.04 -18.52
C SER A 129 -12.78 -7.66 -19.18
N ASP A 130 -12.79 -8.97 -19.48
CA ASP A 130 -13.98 -9.65 -20.03
C ASP A 130 -15.21 -9.57 -19.08
N VAL A 131 -14.98 -9.31 -17.79
CA VAL A 131 -16.03 -9.21 -16.77
C VAL A 131 -16.46 -7.76 -16.54
N VAL A 132 -15.68 -6.77 -16.98
CA VAL A 132 -15.94 -5.34 -16.74
C VAL A 132 -16.23 -4.63 -18.07
N PRO A 133 -17.46 -4.10 -18.28
CA PRO A 133 -17.79 -3.40 -19.52
C PRO A 133 -17.01 -2.09 -19.68
N ASP A 134 -16.66 -1.73 -20.92
CA ASP A 134 -15.98 -0.48 -21.33
C ASP A 134 -14.58 -0.22 -20.72
N THR A 135 -13.82 -1.25 -20.37
CA THR A 135 -12.40 -1.09 -19.99
C THR A 135 -11.49 -1.16 -21.21
N GLU A 136 -10.64 -0.14 -21.40
CA GLU A 136 -9.55 -0.22 -22.38
C GLU A 136 -8.55 -1.31 -21.98
N PRO A 137 -7.94 -2.02 -22.95
CA PRO A 137 -6.98 -3.07 -22.67
C PRO A 137 -5.73 -2.50 -22.00
N VAL A 138 -5.59 -2.78 -20.71
CA VAL A 138 -4.43 -2.45 -19.89
C VAL A 138 -3.17 -3.08 -20.44
N ARG A 139 -2.07 -2.32 -20.50
CA ARG A 139 -0.74 -2.84 -20.81
C ARG A 139 0.29 -2.39 -19.79
N PHE A 140 0.61 -3.28 -18.87
CA PHE A 140 1.76 -3.14 -17.99
C PHE A 140 3.06 -3.34 -18.77
N THR A 141 4.07 -2.55 -18.39
CA THR A 141 5.42 -2.57 -18.95
C THR A 141 6.44 -2.98 -17.88
N ALA A 142 7.71 -3.13 -18.27
CA ALA A 142 8.78 -3.38 -17.31
C ALA A 142 8.91 -2.28 -16.23
N ALA A 143 8.50 -1.03 -16.54
CA ALA A 143 8.51 0.07 -15.57
C ALA A 143 7.48 -0.14 -14.43
N ASP A 144 6.44 -0.93 -14.66
CA ASP A 144 5.39 -1.19 -13.68
C ASP A 144 5.75 -2.32 -12.70
N THR A 145 6.83 -3.06 -12.95
CA THR A 145 7.19 -4.26 -12.16
C THR A 145 7.24 -3.99 -10.65
N ALA A 146 7.80 -2.86 -10.23
CA ALA A 146 7.89 -2.50 -8.82
C ALA A 146 6.50 -2.35 -8.17
N VAL A 147 5.57 -1.66 -8.84
CA VAL A 147 4.21 -1.49 -8.32
C VAL A 147 3.41 -2.80 -8.39
N LEU A 148 3.62 -3.63 -9.42
CA LEU A 148 3.00 -4.95 -9.52
C LEU A 148 3.40 -5.85 -8.35
N ARG A 149 4.70 -5.89 -8.02
CA ARG A 149 5.22 -6.67 -6.87
C ARG A 149 4.64 -6.16 -5.56
N ALA A 150 4.70 -4.84 -5.32
CA ALA A 150 4.18 -4.24 -4.10
C ALA A 150 2.65 -4.49 -3.94
N LEU A 151 1.90 -4.46 -5.04
CA LEU A 151 0.46 -4.75 -5.04
C LEU A 151 0.18 -6.20 -4.69
N LEU A 152 0.86 -7.15 -5.35
CA LEU A 152 0.67 -8.58 -5.07
C LEU A 152 1.09 -8.94 -3.63
N LEU A 153 2.17 -8.34 -3.12
CA LEU A 153 2.58 -8.46 -1.71
C LEU A 153 1.50 -7.92 -0.78
N CYS A 154 0.96 -6.74 -1.06
CA CYS A 154 -0.13 -6.15 -0.28
C CYS A 154 -1.39 -7.02 -0.26
N VAL A 155 -1.80 -7.55 -1.42
CA VAL A 155 -2.97 -8.45 -1.51
C VAL A 155 -2.73 -9.74 -0.73
N ARG A 156 -1.52 -10.33 -0.82
CA ARG A 156 -1.19 -11.59 -0.14
C ARG A 156 -1.15 -11.44 1.38
N ASP A 157 -0.53 -10.36 1.87
CA ASP A 157 -0.17 -10.23 3.29
C ASP A 157 -1.16 -9.35 4.08
N GLU A 158 -1.85 -8.40 3.42
CA GLU A 158 -2.80 -7.46 4.03
C GLU A 158 -4.21 -7.50 3.41
N GLY A 159 -4.41 -8.29 2.34
CA GLY A 159 -5.71 -8.48 1.69
C GLY A 159 -6.04 -7.48 0.59
N ALA A 160 -6.98 -7.88 -0.28
CA ALA A 160 -7.38 -7.10 -1.45
C ALA A 160 -8.05 -5.76 -1.10
N GLN A 161 -8.83 -5.71 -0.01
CA GLN A 161 -9.50 -4.49 0.46
C GLN A 161 -8.49 -3.41 0.84
N THR A 162 -7.37 -3.80 1.46
CA THR A 162 -6.30 -2.88 1.85
C THR A 162 -5.60 -2.33 0.61
N ALA A 163 -5.29 -3.18 -0.37
CA ALA A 163 -4.72 -2.75 -1.65
C ALA A 163 -5.66 -1.78 -2.40
N LEU A 164 -6.98 -2.05 -2.43
CA LEU A 164 -7.98 -1.15 -3.01
C LEU A 164 -8.01 0.21 -2.29
N GLY A 165 -7.92 0.24 -0.96
CA GLY A 165 -7.88 1.48 -0.18
C GLY A 165 -6.68 2.36 -0.57
N VAL A 166 -5.50 1.75 -0.75
CA VAL A 166 -4.29 2.45 -1.22
C VAL A 166 -4.47 3.03 -2.62
N LEU A 167 -5.06 2.27 -3.55
CA LEU A 167 -5.32 2.74 -4.91
C LEU A 167 -6.34 3.90 -4.93
N ALA A 168 -7.38 3.82 -4.10
CA ALA A 168 -8.39 4.87 -3.97
C ALA A 168 -7.80 6.17 -3.37
N GLU A 169 -6.97 6.06 -2.33
CA GLU A 169 -6.22 7.20 -1.78
C GLU A 169 -5.39 7.89 -2.87
N ARG A 170 -4.70 7.11 -3.71
CA ARG A 170 -3.86 7.63 -4.79
C ARG A 170 -4.67 8.34 -5.89
N GLU A 171 -5.78 7.75 -6.34
CA GLU A 171 -6.68 8.38 -7.32
C GLU A 171 -7.23 9.73 -6.84
N LEU A 172 -7.53 9.85 -5.55
CA LEU A 172 -7.98 11.12 -4.96
C LEU A 172 -6.84 12.16 -4.91
N GLU A 173 -5.63 11.75 -4.56
CA GLU A 173 -4.44 12.61 -4.60
C GLU A 173 -4.18 13.13 -6.03
N ASP A 174 -4.24 12.25 -7.04
CA ASP A 174 -4.01 12.60 -8.44
C ASP A 174 -5.14 13.48 -9.02
N SER A 175 -6.39 13.19 -8.67
CA SER A 175 -7.55 14.02 -9.02
C SER A 175 -7.44 15.42 -8.44
N ALA A 176 -7.02 15.55 -7.17
CA ALA A 176 -6.81 16.84 -6.51
C ALA A 176 -5.64 17.63 -7.13
N ALA A 177 -4.55 16.96 -7.50
CA ALA A 177 -3.39 17.58 -8.13
C ALA A 177 -3.69 18.12 -9.55
N SER A 178 -4.56 17.45 -10.30
CA SER A 178 -4.97 17.90 -11.65
C SER A 178 -5.88 19.13 -11.63
N GLY A 179 -6.39 19.55 -10.47
CA GLY A 179 -7.35 20.65 -10.32
C GLY A 179 -8.71 20.39 -10.98
N ALA A 180 -8.90 19.22 -11.60
CA ALA A 180 -10.10 18.86 -12.32
C ALA A 180 -10.83 17.75 -11.55
N TYR A 181 -11.68 18.14 -10.59
CA TYR A 181 -12.85 17.31 -10.31
C TYR A 181 -13.75 17.38 -11.55
N ARG A 182 -13.43 16.58 -12.59
CA ARG A 182 -14.39 16.38 -13.68
C ARG A 182 -15.53 15.57 -13.10
N THR A 183 -16.60 16.27 -12.77
CA THR A 183 -17.90 15.66 -12.55
C THR A 183 -18.17 14.68 -13.70
N PRO A 184 -18.36 13.38 -13.44
CA PRO A 184 -18.64 12.40 -14.48
C PRO A 184 -19.84 12.87 -15.32
N ALA A 185 -19.79 12.66 -16.65
CA ALA A 185 -20.82 13.16 -17.57
C ALA A 185 -22.27 12.85 -17.12
N PRO A 186 -22.59 11.63 -16.63
CA PRO A 186 -23.93 11.34 -16.13
C PRO A 186 -24.35 12.20 -14.93
N LEU A 187 -23.39 12.54 -14.06
CA LEU A 187 -23.61 13.38 -12.89
C LEU A 187 -23.72 14.86 -13.30
N ALA A 188 -22.93 15.31 -14.28
CA ALA A 188 -23.03 16.64 -14.86
C ALA A 188 -24.38 16.86 -15.54
N ASP A 189 -24.87 15.86 -16.29
CA ASP A 189 -26.18 15.87 -16.94
C ASP A 189 -27.33 15.85 -15.93
N LEU A 190 -27.16 15.13 -14.82
CA LEU A 190 -28.12 15.18 -13.71
C LEU A 190 -28.16 16.57 -13.08
N LEU A 191 -27.00 17.15 -12.77
CA LEU A 191 -26.90 18.50 -12.22
C LEU A 191 -27.53 19.54 -13.15
N ALA A 192 -27.26 19.46 -14.46
CA ALA A 192 -27.85 20.35 -15.46
C ALA A 192 -29.38 20.26 -15.50
N ARG A 193 -29.95 19.05 -15.35
CA ARG A 193 -31.41 18.84 -15.28
C ARG A 193 -32.05 19.32 -13.99
N LEU A 194 -31.27 19.45 -12.91
CA LEU A 194 -31.75 19.92 -11.61
C LEU A 194 -31.72 21.44 -11.45
N VAL A 195 -31.07 22.18 -12.38
CA VAL A 195 -31.08 23.65 -12.37
C VAL A 195 -32.48 24.16 -12.77
N PRO A 196 -33.18 24.91 -11.90
CA PRO A 196 -34.46 25.52 -12.26
C PRO A 196 -34.25 26.74 -13.17
N GLY A 197 -34.90 26.75 -14.34
CA GLY A 197 -34.92 27.89 -15.27
C GLY A 197 -33.97 27.78 -16.47
N PRO A 198 -34.20 28.55 -17.55
CA PRO A 198 -33.41 28.48 -18.77
C PRO A 198 -31.99 29.05 -18.55
N PRO A 199 -30.94 28.43 -19.11
CA PRO A 199 -29.56 28.88 -18.90
C PRO A 199 -29.34 30.25 -19.56
N ALA A 200 -29.05 31.27 -18.74
CA ALA A 200 -28.46 32.51 -19.21
C ALA A 200 -26.99 32.23 -19.55
N ARG A 201 -26.63 32.41 -20.83
CA ARG A 201 -25.27 32.22 -21.38
C ARG A 201 -24.18 32.68 -20.40
N VAL A 202 -23.19 31.83 -20.16
CA VAL A 202 -21.90 32.22 -19.59
C VAL A 202 -20.94 32.38 -20.78
N LEU A 203 -20.42 33.59 -20.97
CA LEU A 203 -19.35 33.93 -21.91
C LEU A 203 -17.99 33.45 -21.38
#